data_AF-A0A2H3HA31-F1
#
_entry.id   AF-A0A2H3HA31-F1
#
_cell.length_a   1.000
_cell.length_b   1.000
_cell.length_c   1.000
_cell.angle_alpha   90.00
_cell.angle_beta   90.00
_cell.angle_gamma   90.00
#
_symmetry.space_group_name_H-M   'P 1'
#
loop_
_entity.id
_entity.type
_entity.pdbx_description
1 polymer ?
#
loop_
_entity_poly.entity_id
_entity_poly.type
_entity_poly.pdbx_seq_one_letter_code
_entity_poly.pdbx_strand_id
1 'polypeptide(L)'
;MKSFLKAAVSTFLLVGTVASAAIEDPVELFNRQAAGVVIRQCNRPGVLALAYDDGPGQYTSQLVDILNNAGAKATLFLTGTLYGCIYNQQAAIKKAYNSGHQIASHTWTHPQNFGSLSTDQLKQEMQKVEQALVNIIGKKPAYMRPPYLATGGNVLPTMQQLGYKVITDDVDSGDWNGQSAQQSLQKFQQAGAGGNGHIPLMHETYASTVQTLTPALINWAKQNNLKLVTVADCLGNAGGAYQSGTFNGNGQNFC
;
A
#
# COMPACT_ATOMS: atom_id res chain seq x y z
N MET A 1 85.80 2.12 -25.62
CA MET A 1 84.58 2.93 -25.92
C MET A 1 83.36 2.18 -25.42
N LYS A 2 82.52 2.87 -24.66
CA LYS A 2 81.35 2.36 -23.92
C LYS A 2 80.23 1.97 -24.90
N SER A 3 79.52 0.86 -24.65
CA SER A 3 78.09 0.77 -24.99
C SER A 3 77.43 -0.30 -24.11
N PHE A 4 76.67 0.16 -23.12
CA PHE A 4 75.76 -0.65 -22.33
C PHE A 4 74.39 -0.58 -23.02
N LEU A 5 73.90 -1.68 -23.59
CA LEU A 5 72.50 -1.79 -23.99
C LEU A 5 71.69 -2.21 -22.75
N LYS A 6 70.88 -1.27 -22.22
CA LYS A 6 69.84 -1.57 -21.23
C LYS A 6 68.61 -2.10 -21.97
N ALA A 7 68.21 -3.33 -21.69
CA ALA A 7 66.92 -3.86 -22.09
C ALA A 7 65.83 -3.23 -21.20
N ALA A 8 64.91 -2.46 -21.77
CA ALA A 8 63.73 -1.95 -21.10
C ALA A 8 62.63 -3.01 -21.17
N VAL A 9 62.28 -3.61 -20.03
CA VAL A 9 61.10 -4.46 -19.89
C VAL A 9 59.92 -3.53 -19.60
N SER A 10 59.07 -3.31 -20.60
CA SER A 10 57.78 -2.62 -20.40
C SER A 10 56.76 -3.61 -19.88
N THR A 11 56.52 -3.58 -18.57
CA THR A 11 55.40 -4.29 -17.94
C THR A 11 54.12 -3.52 -18.20
N PHE A 12 53.27 -4.01 -19.11
CA PHE A 12 51.90 -3.52 -19.27
C PHE A 12 51.06 -3.98 -18.08
N LEU A 13 50.75 -3.07 -17.15
CA LEU A 13 49.73 -3.28 -16.14
C LEU A 13 48.35 -3.13 -16.80
N LEU A 14 47.68 -4.26 -17.09
CA LEU A 14 46.25 -4.26 -17.34
C LEU A 14 45.54 -3.93 -16.03
N VAL A 15 45.09 -2.68 -15.89
CA VAL A 15 44.14 -2.31 -14.84
C VAL A 15 42.75 -2.76 -15.32
N GLY A 16 42.33 -3.95 -14.91
CA GLY A 16 40.97 -4.41 -15.12
C GLY A 16 40.02 -3.59 -14.23
N THR A 17 39.18 -2.76 -14.83
CA THR A 17 38.07 -2.13 -14.12
C THR A 17 37.03 -3.19 -13.83
N VAL A 18 37.00 -3.68 -12.59
CA VAL A 18 35.88 -4.48 -12.10
C VAL A 18 34.71 -3.51 -11.96
N ALA A 19 33.74 -3.57 -12.88
CA ALA A 19 32.49 -2.87 -12.69
C ALA A 19 31.79 -3.51 -11.48
N SER A 20 31.80 -2.83 -10.34
CA SER A 20 31.03 -3.26 -9.18
C SER A 20 29.56 -3.10 -9.56
N ALA A 21 28.87 -4.20 -9.81
CA ALA A 21 27.41 -4.19 -9.89
C ALA A 21 26.91 -3.64 -8.53
N ALA A 22 26.08 -2.60 -8.56
CA ALA A 22 25.43 -2.12 -7.35
C ALA A 22 24.61 -3.27 -6.78
N ILE A 23 24.78 -3.56 -5.48
CA ILE A 23 23.89 -4.48 -4.78
C ILE A 23 22.53 -3.77 -4.76
N GLU A 24 21.57 -4.27 -5.56
CA GLU A 24 20.21 -3.73 -5.56
C GLU A 24 19.64 -3.81 -4.14
N ASP A 25 19.00 -2.73 -3.69
CA ASP A 25 18.37 -2.68 -2.38
C ASP A 25 17.31 -3.78 -2.29
N PRO A 26 17.29 -4.63 -1.24
CA PRO A 26 16.29 -5.69 -1.07
C PRO A 26 14.83 -5.18 -1.16
N VAL A 27 14.57 -3.94 -0.76
CA VAL A 27 13.28 -3.26 -0.92
C VAL A 27 12.97 -3.03 -2.40
N GLU A 28 13.94 -2.55 -3.18
CA GLU A 28 13.75 -2.38 -4.62
C GLU A 28 13.55 -3.72 -5.34
N LEU A 29 14.26 -4.77 -4.93
CA LEU A 29 14.12 -6.11 -5.49
C LEU A 29 12.72 -6.69 -5.21
N PHE A 30 12.25 -6.61 -3.96
CA PHE A 30 10.88 -7.02 -3.60
C PHE A 30 9.83 -6.18 -4.33
N ASN A 31 10.06 -4.87 -4.44
CA ASN A 31 9.16 -3.96 -5.16
C ASN A 31 9.00 -4.35 -6.63
N ARG A 32 10.08 -4.77 -7.31
CA ARG A 32 10.03 -5.25 -8.69
C ARG A 32 9.37 -6.61 -8.82
N GLN A 33 9.68 -7.55 -7.93
CA GLN A 33 9.15 -8.92 -8.00
C GLN A 33 7.66 -9.01 -7.66
N ALA A 34 7.14 -8.12 -6.82
CA ALA A 34 5.74 -8.13 -6.40
C ALA A 34 4.83 -7.24 -7.27
N ALA A 35 5.36 -6.50 -8.23
CA ALA A 35 4.57 -5.63 -9.10
C ALA A 35 3.67 -6.45 -10.04
N GLY A 36 2.38 -6.14 -10.09
CA GLY A 36 1.40 -6.87 -10.93
C GLY A 36 1.02 -8.27 -10.45
N VAL A 37 1.35 -8.65 -9.21
CA VAL A 37 0.91 -9.91 -8.58
C VAL A 37 -0.12 -9.61 -7.51
N VAL A 38 -1.15 -10.46 -7.42
CA VAL A 38 -2.19 -10.38 -6.38
C VAL A 38 -1.64 -10.87 -5.05
N ILE A 39 -1.70 -10.01 -4.03
CA ILE A 39 -1.28 -10.30 -2.66
C ILE A 39 -2.52 -10.34 -1.76
N ARG A 40 -2.71 -11.46 -1.07
CA ARG A 40 -3.88 -11.72 -0.22
C ARG A 40 -3.59 -11.73 1.27
N GLN A 41 -2.37 -12.09 1.65
CA GLN A 41 -1.98 -12.34 3.04
C GLN A 41 -0.66 -11.66 3.35
N CYS A 42 -0.37 -11.50 4.63
CA CYS A 42 0.97 -11.18 5.10
C CYS A 42 1.94 -12.31 4.78
N ASN A 43 3.25 -12.01 4.80
CA ASN A 43 4.30 -13.01 4.63
C ASN A 43 4.99 -13.39 5.95
N ARG A 44 4.41 -12.97 7.08
CA ARG A 44 4.91 -13.26 8.42
C ARG A 44 3.77 -13.47 9.42
N PRO A 45 4.00 -14.27 10.48
CA PRO A 45 3.02 -14.50 11.53
C PRO A 45 2.94 -13.34 12.53
N GLY A 46 1.97 -13.41 13.44
CA GLY A 46 1.87 -12.51 14.60
C GLY A 46 1.45 -11.08 14.24
N VAL A 47 0.87 -10.87 13.08
CA VAL A 47 0.41 -9.56 12.59
C VAL A 47 -1.00 -9.62 12.02
N LEU A 48 -1.71 -8.48 12.08
CA LEU A 48 -2.95 -8.23 11.36
C LEU A 48 -2.84 -6.86 10.69
N ALA A 49 -3.01 -6.81 9.37
CA ALA A 49 -2.87 -5.59 8.59
C ALA A 49 -4.24 -4.96 8.30
N LEU A 50 -4.84 -4.31 9.31
CA LEU A 50 -6.13 -3.64 9.15
C LEU A 50 -6.11 -2.73 7.90
N ALA A 51 -7.03 -2.99 6.98
CA ALA A 51 -7.09 -2.36 5.67
C ALA A 51 -8.51 -1.87 5.40
N TYR A 52 -8.64 -0.58 5.10
CA TYR A 52 -9.91 0.11 4.94
C TYR A 52 -10.00 0.76 3.56
N ASP A 53 -11.08 0.50 2.85
CA ASP A 53 -11.32 0.95 1.48
C ASP A 53 -12.27 2.14 1.40
N ASP A 54 -12.47 2.62 0.17
CA ASP A 54 -13.44 3.61 -0.29
C ASP A 54 -13.25 5.05 0.15
N GLY A 55 -12.55 5.24 1.27
CA GLY A 55 -12.27 6.54 1.82
C GLY A 55 -11.56 7.52 0.91
N PRO A 56 -11.32 8.75 1.35
CA PRO A 56 -11.62 9.22 2.70
C PRO A 56 -13.07 9.68 2.85
N GLY A 57 -13.75 9.21 3.90
CA GLY A 57 -15.09 9.66 4.29
C GLY A 57 -15.14 10.47 5.58
N GLN A 58 -16.37 10.73 6.04
CA GLN A 58 -16.67 11.46 7.28
C GLN A 58 -16.07 10.83 8.55
N TYR A 59 -15.79 9.52 8.54
CA TYR A 59 -15.26 8.80 9.71
C TYR A 59 -13.73 8.65 9.70
N THR A 60 -13.04 9.01 8.62
CA THR A 60 -11.58 8.86 8.48
C THR A 60 -10.81 9.42 9.67
N SER A 61 -11.12 10.66 10.08
CA SER A 61 -10.40 11.31 11.20
C SER A 61 -10.63 10.60 12.53
N GLN A 62 -11.86 10.11 12.76
CA GLN A 62 -12.24 9.35 13.96
C GLN A 62 -11.56 7.99 13.99
N LEU A 63 -11.50 7.28 12.86
CA LEU A 63 -10.77 6.02 12.73
C LEU A 63 -9.31 6.19 13.11
N VAL A 64 -8.65 7.25 12.61
CA VAL A 64 -7.25 7.54 12.92
C VAL A 64 -7.05 7.79 14.42
N ASP A 65 -7.98 8.47 15.10
CA ASP A 65 -7.90 8.64 16.56
C ASP A 65 -8.00 7.32 17.31
N ILE A 66 -8.94 6.45 16.92
CA ILE A 66 -9.13 5.13 17.54
C ILE A 66 -7.85 4.29 17.39
N LEU A 67 -7.27 4.26 16.18
CA LEU A 67 -6.06 3.49 15.92
C LEU A 67 -4.84 4.06 16.67
N ASN A 68 -4.67 5.38 16.67
CA ASN A 68 -3.57 6.04 17.38
C ASN A 68 -3.62 5.80 18.88
N ASN A 69 -4.81 5.92 19.49
CA ASN A 69 -5.00 5.67 20.91
C ASN A 69 -4.69 4.22 21.30
N ALA A 70 -4.86 3.28 20.38
CA ALA A 70 -4.51 1.87 20.56
C ALA A 70 -3.04 1.55 20.22
N GLY A 71 -2.24 2.51 19.75
CA GLY A 71 -0.90 2.25 19.23
C GLY A 71 -0.88 1.39 17.96
N ALA A 72 -2.00 1.31 17.25
CA ALA A 72 -2.19 0.48 16.07
C ALA A 72 -1.82 1.22 14.77
N LYS A 73 -1.35 0.48 13.76
CA LYS A 73 -1.23 0.97 12.38
C LYS A 73 -2.20 0.24 11.47
N ALA A 74 -2.53 0.89 10.37
CA ALA A 74 -3.50 0.43 9.39
C ALA A 74 -3.14 0.96 8.00
N THR A 75 -3.81 0.45 6.98
CA THR A 75 -3.70 0.89 5.59
C THR A 75 -5.05 1.43 5.14
N LEU A 76 -5.05 2.63 4.57
CA LEU A 76 -6.24 3.24 3.99
C LEU A 76 -6.07 3.28 2.47
N PHE A 77 -6.91 2.53 1.75
CA PHE A 77 -7.01 2.53 0.30
C PHE A 77 -7.99 3.61 -0.11
N LEU A 78 -7.46 4.74 -0.61
CA LEU A 78 -8.25 5.94 -0.84
C LEU A 78 -8.66 6.11 -2.30
N THR A 79 -9.91 6.50 -2.49
CA THR A 79 -10.51 6.97 -3.74
C THR A 79 -10.35 8.49 -3.90
N GLY A 80 -10.52 8.98 -5.13
CA GLY A 80 -10.49 10.41 -5.44
C GLY A 80 -11.81 11.13 -5.23
N THR A 81 -12.93 10.51 -5.60
CA THR A 81 -14.24 11.19 -5.69
C THR A 81 -15.43 10.40 -5.15
N LEU A 82 -15.24 9.18 -4.62
CA LEU A 82 -16.36 8.30 -4.27
C LEU A 82 -17.24 8.87 -3.14
N TYR A 83 -16.62 9.33 -2.05
CA TYR A 83 -17.30 9.94 -0.90
C TYR A 83 -17.16 11.47 -0.88
N GLY A 84 -17.12 12.05 -2.09
CA GLY A 84 -16.79 13.45 -2.31
C GLY A 84 -15.32 13.62 -2.69
N CYS A 85 -14.94 14.86 -2.98
CA CYS A 85 -13.58 15.15 -3.43
C CYS A 85 -12.55 14.89 -2.33
N ILE A 86 -11.49 14.13 -2.64
CA ILE A 86 -10.38 13.77 -1.73
C ILE A 86 -9.77 14.98 -1.01
N TYR A 87 -9.71 16.14 -1.67
CA TYR A 87 -9.17 17.37 -1.08
C TYR A 87 -10.01 17.94 0.07
N ASN A 88 -11.31 17.61 0.13
CA ASN A 88 -12.18 17.98 1.25
C ASN A 88 -11.76 17.28 2.55
N GLN A 89 -11.08 16.14 2.44
CA GLN A 89 -10.59 15.34 3.57
C GLN A 89 -9.08 15.43 3.77
N GLN A 90 -8.40 16.39 3.14
CA GLN A 90 -6.94 16.53 3.19
C GLN A 90 -6.35 16.54 4.61
N ALA A 91 -7.08 17.12 5.58
CA ALA A 91 -6.65 17.17 6.97
C ALA A 91 -6.63 15.77 7.61
N ALA A 92 -7.66 14.95 7.36
CA ALA A 92 -7.73 13.58 7.85
C ALA A 92 -6.66 12.69 7.19
N ILE A 93 -6.42 12.86 5.88
CA ILE A 93 -5.37 12.13 5.16
C ILE A 93 -3.98 12.48 5.71
N LYS A 94 -3.69 13.79 5.88
CA LYS A 94 -2.43 14.26 6.48
C LYS A 94 -2.24 13.71 7.89
N LYS A 95 -3.30 13.71 8.71
CA LYS A 95 -3.29 13.14 10.05
C LYS A 95 -2.97 11.64 10.03
N ALA A 96 -3.61 10.87 9.16
CA ALA A 96 -3.35 9.45 9.00
C ALA A 96 -1.88 9.19 8.60
N TYR A 97 -1.41 9.88 7.57
CA TYR A 97 -0.03 9.77 7.07
C TYR A 97 1.01 10.16 8.13
N ASN A 98 0.86 11.33 8.77
CA ASN A 98 1.79 11.81 9.78
C ASN A 98 1.80 10.94 11.04
N SER A 99 0.71 10.21 11.29
CA SER A 99 0.63 9.22 12.38
C SER A 99 1.26 7.87 12.00
N GLY A 100 1.78 7.70 10.78
CA GLY A 100 2.44 6.47 10.34
C GLY A 100 1.49 5.39 9.82
N HIS A 101 0.23 5.72 9.54
CA HIS A 101 -0.64 4.82 8.75
C HIS A 101 -0.17 4.83 7.29
N GLN A 102 -0.41 3.72 6.60
CA GLN A 102 -0.14 3.64 5.17
C GLN A 102 -1.32 4.23 4.39
N ILE A 103 -1.01 5.12 3.46
CA ILE A 103 -1.96 5.60 2.45
C ILE A 103 -1.69 4.88 1.13
N ALA A 104 -2.70 4.18 0.61
CA ALA A 104 -2.67 3.40 -0.60
C ALA A 104 -3.74 3.88 -1.60
N SER A 105 -3.61 3.47 -2.87
CA SER A 105 -4.56 3.89 -3.91
C SER A 105 -5.76 2.94 -4.01
N HIS A 106 -6.95 3.49 -4.20
CA HIS A 106 -8.17 2.78 -4.56
C HIS A 106 -8.83 3.39 -5.79
N THR A 107 -8.02 3.86 -6.75
CA THR A 107 -8.44 4.56 -8.00
C THR A 107 -9.02 5.96 -7.77
N TRP A 108 -9.39 6.66 -8.84
CA TRP A 108 -9.96 8.00 -8.73
C TRP A 108 -11.48 7.92 -8.52
N THR A 109 -12.18 7.19 -9.38
CA THR A 109 -13.65 7.17 -9.45
C THR A 109 -14.30 5.93 -8.86
N HIS A 110 -13.52 4.89 -8.51
CA HIS A 110 -14.03 3.59 -8.10
C HIS A 110 -14.97 2.94 -9.16
N PRO A 111 -14.48 2.70 -10.39
CA PRO A 111 -15.33 2.25 -11.48
C PRO A 111 -15.78 0.78 -11.31
N GLN A 112 -17.08 0.52 -11.47
CA GLN A 112 -17.68 -0.82 -11.39
C GLN A 112 -17.11 -1.83 -12.39
N ASN A 113 -16.66 -1.33 -13.55
CA ASN A 113 -16.07 -2.14 -14.60
C ASN A 113 -14.53 -2.15 -14.59
N PHE A 114 -13.90 -1.91 -13.44
CA PHE A 114 -12.43 -1.80 -13.34
C PHE A 114 -11.67 -2.95 -14.03
N GLY A 115 -12.14 -4.19 -13.85
CA GLY A 115 -11.54 -5.40 -14.44
C GLY A 115 -11.64 -5.52 -15.97
N SER A 116 -12.35 -4.63 -16.65
CA SER A 116 -12.48 -4.62 -18.12
C SER A 116 -12.04 -3.31 -18.77
N LEU A 117 -11.49 -2.37 -17.98
CA LEU A 117 -10.96 -1.11 -18.51
C LEU A 117 -9.75 -1.33 -19.42
N SER A 118 -9.58 -0.41 -20.38
CA SER A 118 -8.38 -0.35 -21.20
C SER A 118 -7.17 0.09 -20.35
N THR A 119 -5.96 -0.19 -20.83
CA THR A 119 -4.71 0.25 -20.20
C THR A 119 -4.70 1.76 -19.93
N ASP A 120 -5.18 2.58 -20.86
CA ASP A 120 -5.19 4.02 -20.71
C ASP A 120 -6.22 4.49 -19.68
N GLN A 121 -7.39 3.86 -19.63
CA GLN A 121 -8.39 4.13 -18.60
C GLN A 121 -7.86 3.78 -17.20
N LEU A 122 -7.22 2.61 -17.06
CA LEU A 122 -6.57 2.20 -15.81
C LEU A 122 -5.48 3.21 -15.39
N LYS A 123 -4.62 3.64 -16.33
CA LYS A 123 -3.59 4.65 -16.04
C LYS A 123 -4.19 5.97 -15.57
N GLN A 124 -5.27 6.43 -16.20
CA GLN A 124 -5.95 7.67 -15.80
C GLN A 124 -6.52 7.58 -14.38
N GLU A 125 -7.14 6.45 -14.03
CA GLU A 125 -7.66 6.19 -12.68
C GLU A 125 -6.55 6.26 -11.62
N MET A 126 -5.40 5.64 -11.89
CA MET A 126 -4.27 5.64 -10.95
C MET A 126 -3.60 7.02 -10.88
N GLN A 127 -3.27 7.62 -12.02
CA GLN A 127 -2.49 8.88 -12.07
C GLN A 127 -3.22 10.06 -11.44
N LYS A 128 -4.56 10.12 -11.55
CA LYS A 128 -5.34 11.20 -10.91
C LYS A 128 -5.26 11.12 -9.38
N VAL A 129 -5.43 9.94 -8.80
CA VAL A 129 -5.32 9.76 -7.34
C VAL A 129 -3.88 9.91 -6.87
N GLU A 130 -2.89 9.48 -7.66
CA GLU A 130 -1.46 9.76 -7.39
C GLU A 130 -1.20 11.27 -7.30
N GLN A 131 -1.65 12.06 -8.28
CA GLN A 131 -1.41 13.50 -8.30
C GLN A 131 -2.04 14.19 -7.08
N ALA A 132 -3.25 13.80 -6.69
CA ALA A 132 -3.91 14.33 -5.51
C ALA A 132 -3.15 13.98 -4.22
N LEU A 133 -2.69 12.73 -4.08
CA LEU A 133 -1.91 12.32 -2.91
C LEU A 133 -0.52 12.98 -2.87
N VAL A 134 0.09 13.25 -4.02
CA VAL A 134 1.31 14.08 -4.09
C VAL A 134 1.01 15.50 -3.61
N ASN A 135 -0.10 16.11 -4.01
CA ASN A 135 -0.47 17.45 -3.53
C ASN A 135 -0.78 17.48 -2.02
N ILE A 136 -1.36 16.41 -1.47
CA ILE A 136 -1.80 16.36 -0.07
C ILE A 136 -0.66 15.96 0.88
N ILE A 137 0.09 14.91 0.57
CA ILE A 137 1.12 14.32 1.44
C ILE A 137 2.52 14.24 0.82
N GLY A 138 2.70 14.69 -0.42
CA GLY A 138 4.00 14.67 -1.10
C GLY A 138 4.48 13.27 -1.49
N LYS A 139 3.58 12.27 -1.52
CA LYS A 139 3.93 10.87 -1.76
C LYS A 139 3.03 10.23 -2.83
N LYS A 140 3.64 9.37 -3.64
CA LYS A 140 2.97 8.50 -4.59
C LYS A 140 2.85 7.09 -3.99
N PRO A 141 1.65 6.49 -3.87
CA PRO A 141 1.51 5.14 -3.33
C PRO A 141 2.18 4.07 -4.20
N ALA A 142 2.81 3.07 -3.58
CA ALA A 142 3.31 1.87 -4.27
C ALA A 142 2.36 0.66 -4.15
N TYR A 143 1.25 0.84 -3.45
CA TYR A 143 0.24 -0.16 -3.16
C TYR A 143 -1.12 0.33 -3.63
N MET A 144 -1.89 -0.58 -4.22
CA MET A 144 -3.28 -0.33 -4.59
C MET A 144 -4.14 -1.56 -4.31
N ARG A 145 -5.42 -1.33 -4.09
CA ARG A 145 -6.44 -2.38 -4.09
C ARG A 145 -7.39 -2.10 -5.25
N PRO A 146 -7.68 -3.07 -6.13
CA PRO A 146 -8.64 -2.87 -7.20
C PRO A 146 -10.07 -2.73 -6.66
N PRO A 147 -10.88 -1.77 -7.15
CA PRO A 147 -12.32 -1.75 -6.93
C PRO A 147 -12.94 -3.11 -7.22
N TYR A 148 -13.81 -3.57 -6.32
CA TYR A 148 -14.48 -4.88 -6.41
C TYR A 148 -13.50 -6.07 -6.48
N LEU A 149 -12.25 -5.89 -6.06
CA LEU A 149 -11.15 -6.86 -6.16
C LEU A 149 -10.91 -7.34 -7.61
N ALA A 150 -11.33 -6.55 -8.60
CA ALA A 150 -11.33 -6.93 -10.00
C ALA A 150 -9.91 -6.88 -10.58
N THR A 151 -9.38 -8.06 -10.94
CA THR A 151 -8.00 -8.24 -11.44
C THR A 151 -7.95 -8.72 -12.90
N GLY A 152 -9.08 -8.69 -13.60
CA GLY A 152 -9.21 -9.15 -14.99
C GLY A 152 -8.54 -8.24 -16.03
N GLY A 153 -8.55 -8.70 -17.28
CA GLY A 153 -8.14 -7.92 -18.44
C GLY A 153 -6.73 -7.34 -18.31
N ASN A 154 -6.63 -6.01 -18.43
CA ASN A 154 -5.36 -5.28 -18.42
C ASN A 154 -4.92 -4.83 -17.03
N VAL A 155 -5.63 -5.18 -15.94
CA VAL A 155 -5.36 -4.65 -14.59
C VAL A 155 -3.93 -4.97 -14.15
N LEU A 156 -3.60 -6.26 -13.99
CA LEU A 156 -2.28 -6.68 -13.49
C LEU A 156 -1.10 -6.18 -14.35
N PRO A 157 -1.10 -6.32 -15.69
CA PRO A 157 0.01 -5.80 -16.50
C PRO A 157 0.12 -4.27 -16.44
N THR A 158 -1.01 -3.54 -16.32
CA THR A 158 -0.96 -2.08 -16.14
C THR A 158 -0.40 -1.70 -14.77
N MET A 159 -0.82 -2.38 -13.70
CA MET A 159 -0.28 -2.14 -12.35
C MET A 159 1.21 -2.48 -12.28
N GLN A 160 1.66 -3.51 -13.00
CA GLN A 160 3.09 -3.81 -13.15
C GLN A 160 3.85 -2.65 -13.81
N GLN A 161 3.34 -2.12 -14.94
CA GLN A 161 3.95 -0.96 -15.63
C GLN A 161 4.02 0.28 -14.73
N LEU A 162 3.03 0.47 -13.86
CA LEU A 162 2.95 1.60 -12.94
C LEU A 162 3.69 1.37 -11.61
N GLY A 163 4.30 0.18 -11.40
CA GLY A 163 5.05 -0.14 -10.19
C GLY A 163 4.18 -0.40 -8.95
N TYR A 164 2.92 -0.79 -9.14
CA TYR A 164 1.98 -1.09 -8.06
C TYR A 164 2.04 -2.55 -7.63
N LYS A 165 2.00 -2.76 -6.30
CA LYS A 165 1.58 -4.03 -5.70
C LYS A 165 0.06 -4.04 -5.58
N VAL A 166 -0.54 -5.15 -6.02
CA VAL A 166 -2.00 -5.31 -6.08
C VAL A 166 -2.44 -6.11 -4.85
N ILE A 167 -3.10 -5.43 -3.92
CA ILE A 167 -3.60 -6.00 -2.67
C ILE A 167 -5.06 -6.36 -2.85
N THR A 168 -5.45 -7.59 -2.55
CA THR A 168 -6.86 -7.95 -2.34
C THR A 168 -7.03 -8.27 -0.86
N ASP A 169 -7.60 -9.41 -0.52
CA ASP A 169 -7.81 -9.83 0.85
C ASP A 169 -7.81 -11.35 0.96
N ASP A 170 -7.78 -11.81 2.20
CA ASP A 170 -8.06 -13.18 2.61
C ASP A 170 -9.19 -13.29 3.64
N VAL A 171 -9.60 -12.15 4.22
CA VAL A 171 -10.72 -12.05 5.16
C VAL A 171 -11.62 -10.88 4.74
N ASP A 172 -12.71 -11.17 4.04
CA ASP A 172 -13.76 -10.17 3.77
C ASP A 172 -14.69 -10.04 4.98
N SER A 173 -14.63 -8.90 5.68
CA SER A 173 -15.47 -8.64 6.85
C SER A 173 -16.98 -8.63 6.51
N GLY A 174 -17.36 -8.37 5.26
CA GLY A 174 -18.74 -8.18 4.80
C GLY A 174 -19.44 -6.97 5.43
N ASP A 175 -18.69 -6.04 6.02
CA ASP A 175 -19.20 -4.83 6.66
C ASP A 175 -20.01 -3.93 5.70
N TRP A 176 -19.62 -3.93 4.42
CA TRP A 176 -20.31 -3.25 3.34
C TRP A 176 -21.65 -3.91 2.94
N ASN A 177 -21.88 -5.17 3.28
CA ASN A 177 -23.01 -5.98 2.81
C ASN A 177 -23.98 -6.38 3.94
N GLY A 178 -24.23 -5.46 4.87
CA GLY A 178 -25.24 -5.63 5.92
C GLY A 178 -24.86 -6.57 7.06
N GLN A 179 -23.60 -7.04 7.13
CA GLN A 179 -23.12 -7.77 8.30
C GLN A 179 -22.99 -6.83 9.51
N SER A 180 -23.41 -7.31 10.67
CA SER A 180 -23.13 -6.62 11.94
C SER A 180 -21.64 -6.72 12.29
N ALA A 181 -21.14 -5.78 13.09
CA ALA A 181 -19.76 -5.82 13.59
C ALA A 181 -19.40 -7.14 14.29
N GLN A 182 -20.37 -7.77 14.97
CA GLN A 182 -20.17 -9.07 15.61
C GLN A 182 -20.00 -10.20 14.59
N GLN A 183 -20.82 -10.23 13.52
CA GLN A 183 -20.67 -11.21 12.45
C GLN A 183 -19.38 -11.00 11.67
N SER A 184 -19.00 -9.74 11.40
CA SER A 184 -17.72 -9.41 10.82
C SER A 184 -16.57 -9.91 11.70
N LEU A 185 -16.59 -9.63 13.01
CA LEU A 185 -15.57 -10.11 13.97
C LEU A 185 -15.45 -11.65 13.98
N GLN A 186 -16.56 -12.37 13.88
CA GLN A 186 -16.56 -13.84 13.83
C GLN A 186 -15.75 -14.37 12.64
N LYS A 187 -15.73 -13.68 11.49
CA LYS A 187 -14.92 -14.10 10.34
C LYS A 187 -13.41 -14.05 10.65
N PHE A 188 -12.96 -13.05 11.40
CA PHE A 188 -11.56 -12.97 11.86
C PHE A 188 -11.25 -14.07 12.87
N GLN A 189 -12.17 -14.34 13.80
CA GLN A 189 -12.03 -15.42 14.78
C GLN A 189 -11.93 -16.80 14.09
N GLN A 190 -12.69 -17.01 13.02
CA GLN A 190 -12.67 -18.23 12.21
C GLN A 190 -11.40 -18.36 11.37
N ALA A 191 -10.91 -17.27 10.78
CA ALA A 191 -9.62 -17.23 10.08
C ALA A 191 -8.46 -17.58 11.03
N GLY A 192 -8.60 -17.18 12.30
CA GLY A 192 -7.67 -17.49 13.37
C GLY A 192 -6.55 -16.46 13.50
N ALA A 193 -5.63 -16.71 14.44
CA ALA A 193 -4.48 -15.83 14.71
C ALA A 193 -3.13 -16.54 14.45
N GLY A 194 -3.16 -17.78 13.97
CA GLY A 194 -1.98 -18.57 13.66
C GLY A 194 -1.57 -18.44 12.19
N GLY A 195 -0.38 -18.94 11.85
CA GLY A 195 0.13 -18.89 10.48
C GLY A 195 0.46 -17.47 10.03
N ASN A 196 0.42 -17.23 8.71
CA ASN A 196 0.64 -15.90 8.15
C ASN A 196 -0.47 -14.94 8.56
N GLY A 197 -0.10 -13.68 8.84
CA GLY A 197 -1.08 -12.65 9.18
C GLY A 197 -2.06 -12.34 8.04
N HIS A 198 -3.20 -11.75 8.42
CA HIS A 198 -4.31 -11.46 7.51
C HIS A 198 -4.25 -10.03 6.96
N ILE A 199 -4.76 -9.85 5.74
CA ILE A 199 -5.03 -8.55 5.11
C ILE A 199 -6.54 -8.49 4.85
N PRO A 200 -7.35 -7.99 5.80
CA PRO A 200 -8.80 -7.95 5.63
C PRO A 200 -9.28 -6.94 4.59
N LEU A 201 -10.52 -7.15 4.13
CA LEU A 201 -11.34 -6.14 3.45
C LEU A 201 -12.36 -5.56 4.44
N MET A 202 -12.26 -4.24 4.66
CA MET A 202 -13.15 -3.45 5.48
C MET A 202 -13.30 -2.06 4.86
N HIS A 203 -14.28 -1.27 5.31
CA HIS A 203 -14.61 0.02 4.74
C HIS A 203 -14.80 1.04 5.87
N GLU A 204 -13.94 2.05 5.94
CA GLU A 204 -14.05 3.07 7.01
C GLU A 204 -15.29 3.96 6.86
N THR A 205 -15.91 3.95 5.69
CA THR A 205 -17.05 4.81 5.33
C THR A 205 -18.33 4.43 6.07
N TYR A 206 -18.31 3.31 6.82
CA TYR A 206 -19.40 2.84 7.68
C TYR A 206 -19.11 3.11 9.16
N ALA A 207 -20.07 3.74 9.84
CA ALA A 207 -19.95 4.03 11.27
C ALA A 207 -19.73 2.76 12.12
N SER A 208 -20.41 1.67 11.81
CA SER A 208 -20.26 0.39 12.52
C SER A 208 -18.85 -0.18 12.40
N THR A 209 -18.20 -0.02 11.23
CA THR A 209 -16.82 -0.47 11.02
C THR A 209 -15.85 0.33 11.89
N VAL A 210 -15.99 1.66 11.91
CA VAL A 210 -15.08 2.54 12.66
C VAL A 210 -15.33 2.47 14.17
N GLN A 211 -16.59 2.52 14.60
CA GLN A 211 -16.96 2.73 16.00
C GLN A 211 -17.12 1.41 16.78
N THR A 212 -17.35 0.28 16.09
CA THR A 212 -17.62 -1.00 16.75
C THR A 212 -16.65 -2.10 16.32
N LEU A 213 -16.55 -2.39 15.02
CA LEU A 213 -15.71 -3.48 14.53
C LEU A 213 -14.22 -3.21 14.81
N THR A 214 -13.74 -1.99 14.54
CA THR A 214 -12.33 -1.64 14.72
C THR A 214 -11.88 -1.77 16.19
N PRO A 215 -12.57 -1.19 17.19
CA PRO A 215 -12.26 -1.46 18.60
C PRO A 215 -12.31 -2.95 18.98
N ALA A 216 -13.26 -3.70 18.44
CA ALA A 216 -13.36 -5.13 18.71
C ALA A 216 -12.17 -5.92 18.13
N LEU A 217 -11.72 -5.58 16.91
CA LEU A 217 -10.53 -6.16 16.30
C LEU A 217 -9.25 -5.78 17.04
N ILE A 218 -9.14 -4.55 17.55
CA ILE A 218 -8.02 -4.13 18.40
C ILE A 218 -7.94 -5.01 19.66
N ASN A 219 -9.07 -5.21 20.33
CA ASN A 219 -9.11 -6.06 21.52
C ASN A 219 -8.81 -7.52 21.20
N TRP A 220 -9.38 -8.05 20.12
CA TRP A 220 -9.13 -9.42 19.67
C TRP A 220 -7.65 -9.65 19.30
N ALA A 221 -7.04 -8.71 18.57
CA ALA A 221 -5.62 -8.77 18.22
C ALA A 221 -4.74 -8.76 19.49
N LYS A 222 -5.05 -7.90 20.46
CA LYS A 222 -4.35 -7.86 21.75
C LYS A 222 -4.44 -9.18 22.52
N GLN A 223 -5.62 -9.79 22.59
CA GLN A 223 -5.84 -11.08 23.25
C GLN A 223 -5.05 -12.22 22.59
N ASN A 224 -4.81 -12.12 21.29
CA ASN A 224 -4.09 -13.12 20.50
C ASN A 224 -2.62 -12.74 20.24
N ASN A 225 -2.07 -11.73 20.92
CA ASN A 225 -0.70 -11.25 20.76
C ASN A 225 -0.34 -10.86 19.31
N LEU A 226 -1.31 -10.37 18.53
CA LEU A 226 -1.09 -9.87 17.17
C LEU A 226 -0.70 -8.38 17.19
N LYS A 227 0.27 -8.00 16.36
CA LYS A 227 0.60 -6.60 16.11
C LYS A 227 -0.25 -6.05 14.96
N LEU A 228 -0.85 -4.90 15.17
CA LEU A 228 -1.60 -4.17 14.14
C LEU A 228 -0.66 -3.28 13.33
N VAL A 229 -0.43 -3.67 12.08
CA VAL A 229 0.61 -3.10 11.21
C VAL A 229 0.04 -2.59 9.89
N THR A 230 0.83 -1.85 9.13
CA THR A 230 0.46 -1.51 7.74
C THR A 230 0.62 -2.74 6.84
N VAL A 231 -0.03 -2.75 5.67
CA VAL A 231 0.14 -3.83 4.67
C VAL A 231 1.60 -3.92 4.23
N ALA A 232 2.27 -2.78 4.05
CA ALA A 232 3.68 -2.75 3.71
C ALA A 232 4.56 -3.46 4.77
N ASP A 233 4.37 -3.19 6.06
CA ASP A 233 5.12 -3.86 7.14
C ASP A 233 4.71 -5.33 7.31
N CYS A 234 3.43 -5.66 7.13
CA CYS A 234 2.93 -7.04 7.08
C CYS A 234 3.60 -7.89 5.98
N LEU A 235 4.11 -7.25 4.93
CA LEU A 235 4.88 -7.86 3.85
C LEU A 235 6.40 -7.74 4.03
N GLY A 236 6.87 -7.31 5.21
CA GLY A 236 8.29 -7.11 5.49
C GLY A 236 8.92 -5.91 4.76
N ASN A 237 8.10 -5.00 4.25
CA ASN A 237 8.50 -3.88 3.41
C ASN A 237 8.05 -2.53 4.00
N ALA A 238 8.29 -2.31 5.30
CA ALA A 238 7.81 -1.10 5.99
C ALA A 238 8.26 0.22 5.34
N GLY A 239 9.44 0.24 4.69
CA GLY A 239 9.96 1.40 3.95
C GLY A 239 9.40 1.58 2.53
N GLY A 240 8.76 0.56 1.96
CA GLY A 240 8.34 0.55 0.55
C GLY A 240 6.86 0.88 0.32
N ALA A 241 6.18 1.52 1.28
CA ALA A 241 4.78 1.93 1.15
C ALA A 241 4.52 2.91 -0.01
N TYR A 242 5.54 3.67 -0.40
CA TYR A 242 5.49 4.72 -1.41
C TYR A 242 6.56 4.49 -2.48
N GLN A 243 6.31 4.98 -3.69
CA GLN A 243 7.28 4.90 -4.78
C GLN A 243 8.50 5.80 -4.48
N SER A 244 9.69 5.36 -4.88
CA SER A 244 10.92 6.14 -4.79
C SER A 244 10.89 7.33 -5.75
N GLY A 245 11.49 8.45 -5.34
CA GLY A 245 11.63 9.64 -6.18
C GLY A 245 11.05 10.91 -5.54
N THR A 246 11.29 12.03 -6.23
CA THR A 246 10.72 13.33 -5.88
C THR A 246 9.53 13.60 -6.78
N PHE A 247 8.36 13.80 -6.17
CA PHE A 247 7.13 14.11 -6.89
C PHE A 247 6.72 15.54 -6.56
N ASN A 248 6.57 16.37 -7.58
CA ASN A 248 6.15 17.75 -7.41
C ASN A 248 4.63 17.82 -7.47
N GLY A 249 4.02 18.47 -6.48
CA GLY A 249 2.62 18.83 -6.55
C GLY A 249 2.38 19.85 -7.67
N ASN A 250 1.19 19.81 -8.27
CA ASN A 250 0.76 20.77 -9.28
C ASN A 250 -0.08 21.93 -8.70
N GLY A 251 -0.24 21.98 -7.37
CA GLY A 251 -1.00 23.01 -6.65
C GLY A 251 -2.51 22.83 -6.68
N GLN A 252 -3.03 21.80 -7.37
CA GLN A 252 -4.45 21.49 -7.39
C GLN A 252 -4.93 21.09 -5.98
N ASN A 253 -6.04 21.67 -5.56
CA ASN A 253 -6.66 21.45 -4.25
C ASN A 253 -8.18 21.21 -4.34
N PHE A 254 -8.68 20.90 -5.54
CA PHE A 254 -10.06 20.56 -5.83
C PHE A 254 -10.14 19.48 -6.91
N CYS A 255 -11.27 18.79 -6.97
CA CYS A 255 -11.69 17.91 -8.05
C CYS A 255 -12.60 18.75 -8.96
#